data_AF-A0A4Z1L6R3-F1
#
_entry.id   AF-A0A4Z1L6R3-F1
#
_cell.length_a   1.000
_cell.length_b   1.000
_cell.length_c   1.000
_cell.angle_alpha   90.00
_cell.angle_beta   90.00
_cell.angle_gamma   90.00
#
_symmetry.space_group_name_H-M   'P 1'
#
loop_
_entity.id
_entity.type
_entity.pdbx_description
1 polymer ?
#
loop_
_entity_poly.entity_id
_entity_poly.type
_entity_poly.pdbx_seq_one_letter_code
_entity_poly.pdbx_strand_id
1 'polypeptide(L)'
;MSINLMIRASDLPDAEAQCLWIIRKNLGDEVPVPEIYGWRVDGDYVFIYMELPQDPFIGSLSRGHLSDIIIESQPPGGLFAIIKQFSECFSSLPWLGFTLASNFKDPWREYLPDDGSIKPTPGDLYRGNIIVSPTTPPRALAIIDWAHCGWFPDYWEYCKAAHTCLYGGKWLNKWFPKFLTPWVEVHGIFAEYTYGMGAF
;
A
#
# COMPACT_ATOMS: atom_id res chain seq x y z
N MET A 1 11.96 3.30 20.43
CA MET A 1 12.38 2.00 19.88
C MET A 1 11.45 1.72 18.71
N SER A 2 11.88 2.04 17.50
CA SER A 2 11.06 1.83 16.30
C SER A 2 11.09 0.34 16.00
N ILE A 3 9.93 -0.30 15.96
CA ILE A 3 9.83 -1.72 15.60
C ILE A 3 9.96 -1.78 14.08
N ASN A 4 11.15 -2.15 13.58
CA ASN A 4 11.44 -2.35 12.15
C ASN A 4 11.03 -3.75 11.66
N LEU A 5 9.93 -4.29 12.20
CA LEU A 5 9.47 -5.66 11.95
C LEU A 5 8.10 -5.62 11.28
N MET A 6 8.01 -6.18 10.07
CA MET A 6 6.76 -6.35 9.34
C MET A 6 6.34 -7.81 9.32
N ILE A 7 5.02 -8.07 9.37
CA ILE A 7 4.42 -9.41 9.36
C ILE A 7 3.44 -9.50 8.19
N ARG A 8 3.74 -10.30 7.17
CA ARG A 8 2.81 -10.56 6.05
C ARG A 8 2.21 -11.96 6.15
N ALA A 9 0.89 -12.04 5.97
CA ALA A 9 0.15 -13.28 5.74
C ALA A 9 0.00 -13.50 4.23
N SER A 10 0.23 -14.72 3.75
CA SER A 10 0.23 -15.08 2.32
C SER A 10 -0.45 -16.42 2.11
N ASP A 11 -1.32 -16.51 1.10
CA ASP A 11 -1.94 -17.76 0.61
C ASP A 11 -0.99 -18.56 -0.29
N LEU A 12 0.09 -17.93 -0.79
CA LEU A 12 1.18 -18.64 -1.46
C LEU A 12 2.06 -19.26 -0.37
N PRO A 13 2.10 -20.61 -0.26
CA PRO A 13 2.92 -21.25 0.73
C PRO A 13 4.38 -21.07 0.29
N ASP A 14 5.22 -20.67 1.26
CA ASP A 14 6.68 -20.79 1.34
C ASP A 14 7.58 -20.21 0.22
N ALA A 15 7.16 -20.21 -1.05
CA ALA A 15 7.95 -19.81 -2.20
C ALA A 15 8.34 -18.33 -2.20
N GLU A 16 7.46 -17.41 -1.77
CA GLU A 16 7.80 -15.97 -1.76
C GLU A 16 8.85 -15.65 -0.68
N ALA A 17 8.68 -16.17 0.53
CA ALA A 17 9.64 -16.03 1.62
C ALA A 17 11.00 -16.66 1.25
N GLN A 18 10.98 -17.85 0.64
CA GLN A 18 12.18 -18.53 0.15
C GLN A 18 12.83 -17.74 -0.98
N CYS A 19 12.08 -17.20 -1.94
CA CYS A 19 12.61 -16.37 -3.02
C CYS A 19 13.31 -15.12 -2.48
N LEU A 20 12.66 -14.36 -1.59
CA LEU A 20 13.26 -13.18 -0.98
C LEU A 20 14.52 -13.54 -0.19
N TRP A 21 14.48 -14.63 0.59
CA TRP A 21 15.63 -15.12 1.33
C TRP A 21 16.78 -15.58 0.43
N ILE A 22 16.50 -16.32 -0.66
CA ILE A 22 17.49 -16.77 -1.65
C ILE A 22 18.11 -15.58 -2.37
N ILE A 23 17.31 -14.59 -2.78
CA ILE A 23 17.80 -13.36 -3.43
C ILE A 23 18.76 -12.64 -2.48
N ARG A 24 18.35 -12.39 -1.23
CA ARG A 24 19.22 -11.73 -0.23
C ARG A 24 20.50 -12.52 0.03
N LYS A 25 20.40 -13.85 0.14
CA LYS A 25 21.53 -14.73 0.43
C LYS A 25 22.55 -14.81 -0.72
N ASN A 26 22.10 -14.80 -1.97
CA ASN A 26 22.98 -15.01 -3.13
C ASN A 26 23.38 -13.72 -3.83
N LEU A 27 22.54 -12.69 -3.79
CA LEU A 27 22.75 -11.40 -4.48
C LEU A 27 23.03 -10.25 -3.51
N GLY A 28 22.93 -10.48 -2.19
CA GLY A 28 23.30 -9.49 -1.17
C GLY A 28 22.57 -8.16 -1.34
N ASP A 29 23.34 -7.07 -1.44
CA ASP A 29 22.84 -5.71 -1.64
C ASP A 29 22.74 -5.32 -3.13
N GLU A 30 23.10 -6.19 -4.08
CA GLU A 30 22.97 -5.90 -5.51
C GLU A 30 21.50 -5.82 -5.95
N VAL A 31 20.62 -6.54 -5.25
CA VAL A 31 19.16 -6.50 -5.45
C VAL A 31 18.51 -6.06 -4.13
N PRO A 32 17.79 -4.94 -4.08
CA PRO A 32 17.34 -4.40 -2.82
C PRO A 32 16.02 -5.05 -2.37
N VAL A 33 16.15 -6.18 -1.66
CA VAL A 33 15.05 -6.90 -1.01
C VAL A 33 15.14 -6.79 0.51
N PRO A 34 14.00 -6.78 1.23
CA PRO A 34 14.02 -6.76 2.70
C PRO A 34 14.69 -8.02 3.26
N GLU A 35 15.44 -7.88 4.36
CA GLU A 35 15.97 -9.03 5.09
C GLU A 35 14.84 -9.83 5.74
N ILE A 36 14.78 -11.14 5.47
CA ILE A 36 13.82 -12.04 6.12
C ILE A 36 14.44 -12.55 7.43
N TYR A 37 13.85 -12.18 8.57
CA TYR A 37 14.24 -12.66 9.90
C TYR A 37 13.69 -14.05 10.21
N GLY A 38 12.62 -14.47 9.53
CA GLY A 38 12.06 -15.81 9.63
C GLY A 38 10.65 -15.89 9.07
N TRP A 39 10.06 -17.08 9.11
CA TRP A 39 8.64 -17.26 8.82
C TRP A 39 8.03 -18.34 9.71
N ARG A 40 6.71 -18.30 9.89
CA ARG A 40 5.94 -19.30 10.63
C ARG A 40 4.73 -19.71 9.81
N VAL A 41 4.41 -21.00 9.81
CA VAL A 41 3.17 -21.54 9.25
C VAL A 41 2.19 -21.78 10.40
N ASP A 42 0.96 -21.30 10.28
CA ASP A 42 -0.13 -21.56 11.22
C ASP A 42 -1.44 -21.80 10.46
N GLY A 43 -1.85 -23.07 10.35
CA GLY A 43 -2.94 -23.46 9.46
C GLY A 43 -2.60 -23.20 7.99
N ASP A 44 -3.50 -22.50 7.30
CA ASP A 44 -3.36 -22.13 5.88
C ASP A 44 -2.55 -20.83 5.68
N TYR A 45 -2.12 -20.17 6.77
CA TYR A 45 -1.42 -18.88 6.70
C TYR A 45 0.09 -19.03 6.91
N VAL A 46 0.86 -18.36 6.05
CA VAL A 46 2.31 -18.16 6.24
C VAL A 46 2.59 -16.74 6.70
N PHE A 47 3.20 -16.59 7.89
CA PHE A 47 3.66 -15.34 8.46
C PHE A 47 5.13 -15.10 8.13
N ILE A 48 5.45 -14.01 7.44
CA ILE A 48 6.84 -13.64 7.10
C ILE A 48 7.28 -12.48 7.98
N TYR A 49 8.39 -12.64 8.70
CA TYR A 49 9.05 -11.62 9.51
C TYR A 49 10.20 -11.01 8.73
N MET A 50 10.17 -9.70 8.49
CA MET A 50 11.21 -9.06 7.70
C MET A 50 11.52 -7.60 8.09
N GLU A 51 12.70 -7.17 7.68
CA GLU A 51 13.20 -5.80 7.79
C GLU A 51 12.29 -4.84 7.03
N LEU A 52 12.16 -3.62 7.56
CA LEU A 52 11.57 -2.51 6.84
C LEU A 52 12.64 -1.76 6.01
N PRO A 53 12.56 -1.77 4.66
CA PRO A 53 13.50 -1.06 3.79
C PRO A 53 13.68 0.42 4.17
N GLN A 54 14.91 0.92 4.12
CA GLN A 54 15.26 2.31 4.46
C GLN A 54 15.28 3.27 3.26
N ASP A 55 15.19 2.74 2.03
CA ASP A 55 15.20 3.50 0.78
C ASP A 55 13.83 3.37 0.09
N PRO A 56 12.89 4.28 0.38
CA PRO A 56 11.51 4.16 -0.05
C PRO A 56 11.34 4.59 -1.51
N PHE A 57 10.74 3.72 -2.31
CA PHE A 57 10.28 3.95 -3.69
C PHE A 57 8.78 3.66 -3.74
N ILE A 58 8.06 3.99 -4.80
CA ILE A 58 6.64 3.61 -4.93
C ILE A 58 6.53 2.35 -5.78
N GLY A 59 5.99 1.28 -5.19
CA GLY A 59 5.95 -0.07 -5.80
C GLY A 59 5.67 -1.18 -4.78
N SER A 60 5.68 -2.43 -5.23
CA SER A 60 5.54 -3.57 -4.30
C SER A 60 6.73 -3.68 -3.36
N LEU A 61 6.57 -4.39 -2.24
CA LEU A 61 7.66 -4.63 -1.29
C LEU A 61 8.90 -5.30 -1.90
N SER A 62 8.70 -6.11 -2.95
CA SER A 62 9.75 -6.82 -3.67
C SER A 62 10.37 -6.00 -4.81
N ARG A 63 10.13 -4.67 -4.85
CA ARG A 63 10.59 -3.77 -5.95
C ARG A 63 10.02 -4.14 -7.32
N GLY A 64 8.82 -4.70 -7.33
CA GLY A 64 8.08 -5.02 -8.54
C GLY A 64 7.01 -3.99 -8.87
N HIS A 65 6.14 -4.37 -9.81
CA HIS A 65 4.95 -3.62 -10.18
C HIS A 65 4.03 -3.41 -8.98
N LEU A 66 3.21 -2.37 -9.07
CA LEU A 66 2.20 -2.07 -8.05
C LEU A 66 1.23 -3.25 -7.92
N SER A 67 1.07 -3.77 -6.71
CA SER A 67 0.20 -4.92 -6.39
C SER A 67 -1.04 -4.53 -5.58
N ASP A 68 -1.42 -3.24 -5.65
CA ASP A 68 -2.61 -2.75 -4.99
C ASP A 68 -3.83 -2.98 -5.89
N ILE A 69 -4.88 -3.60 -5.37
CA ILE A 69 -6.13 -3.93 -6.08
C ILE A 69 -6.74 -2.75 -6.86
N ILE A 70 -6.51 -1.52 -6.39
CA ILE A 70 -7.00 -0.31 -7.04
C ILE A 70 -6.35 -0.09 -8.42
N ILE A 71 -5.14 -0.60 -8.62
CA ILE A 71 -4.30 -0.37 -9.80
C ILE A 71 -3.76 -1.66 -10.43
N GLU A 72 -4.05 -2.84 -9.86
CA GLU A 72 -3.54 -4.13 -10.34
C GLU A 72 -4.01 -4.50 -11.75
N SER A 73 -5.20 -4.01 -12.14
CA SER A 73 -5.81 -4.25 -13.45
C SER A 73 -5.32 -3.29 -14.53
N GLN A 74 -4.51 -2.31 -14.15
CA GLN A 74 -4.00 -1.27 -15.03
C GLN A 74 -2.67 -1.69 -15.66
N PRO A 75 -2.23 -1.06 -16.77
CA PRO A 75 -0.95 -1.38 -17.38
C PRO A 75 0.17 -1.33 -16.33
N PRO A 76 1.16 -2.25 -16.43
CA PRO A 76 2.23 -2.34 -15.44
C PRO A 76 2.90 -0.98 -15.23
N GLY A 77 2.67 -0.41 -14.05
CA GLY A 77 3.34 0.76 -13.51
C GLY A 77 4.04 0.39 -12.20
N GLY A 78 5.12 1.08 -11.87
CA GLY A 78 5.87 0.82 -10.63
C GLY A 78 7.34 1.23 -10.72
N LEU A 79 8.00 1.26 -9.56
CA LEU A 79 9.33 1.82 -9.34
C LEU A 79 9.40 3.33 -9.60
N PHE A 80 8.47 4.09 -9.01
CA PHE A 80 8.61 5.55 -9.00
C PHE A 80 9.55 5.97 -7.88
N ALA A 81 10.57 6.76 -8.22
CA ALA A 81 11.52 7.26 -7.23
C ALA A 81 10.93 8.42 -6.41
N ILE A 82 9.93 9.13 -6.97
CA ILE A 82 9.31 10.30 -6.36
C ILE A 82 7.79 10.30 -6.53
N ILE A 83 7.10 10.92 -5.58
CA ILE A 83 5.63 11.01 -5.53
C ILE A 83 5.07 11.65 -6.80
N LYS A 84 5.71 12.71 -7.32
CA LYS A 84 5.29 13.35 -8.57
C LYS A 84 5.15 12.37 -9.75
N GLN A 85 6.11 11.48 -9.97
CA GLN A 85 6.06 10.50 -11.07
C GLN A 85 4.88 9.56 -10.91
N PHE A 86 4.63 9.12 -9.68
CA PHE A 86 3.47 8.31 -9.35
C PHE A 86 2.17 9.08 -9.58
N SER A 87 2.05 10.32 -9.11
CA SER A 87 0.85 11.15 -9.27
C SER A 87 0.53 11.47 -10.74
N GLU A 88 1.56 11.68 -11.58
CA GLU A 88 1.39 11.78 -13.05
C GLU A 88 0.90 10.48 -13.67
N CYS A 89 1.46 9.34 -13.26
CA CYS A 89 1.02 8.03 -13.75
C CYS A 89 -0.42 7.75 -13.32
N PHE A 90 -0.71 7.86 -12.02
CA PHE A 90 -2.00 7.54 -11.41
C PHE A 90 -3.14 8.36 -12.00
N SER A 91 -2.96 9.68 -12.17
CA SER A 91 -3.98 10.53 -12.78
C SER A 91 -4.22 10.22 -14.26
N SER A 92 -3.25 9.60 -14.96
CA SER A 92 -3.39 9.27 -16.37
C SER A 92 -4.25 8.02 -16.62
N LEU A 93 -4.35 7.12 -15.63
CA LEU A 93 -4.96 5.79 -15.78
C LEU A 93 -6.44 5.83 -16.21
N PRO A 94 -7.31 6.67 -15.62
CA PRO A 94 -8.73 6.76 -16.01
C PRO A 94 -8.93 7.13 -17.49
N TRP A 95 -7.93 7.76 -18.09
CA TRP A 95 -8.02 8.34 -19.43
C TRP A 95 -7.48 7.42 -20.53
N LEU A 96 -6.81 6.32 -20.18
CA LEU A 96 -6.12 5.43 -21.13
C LEU A 96 -7.05 4.86 -22.22
N GLY A 97 -8.33 4.67 -21.91
CA GLY A 97 -9.33 4.15 -22.84
C GLY A 97 -9.93 5.20 -23.81
N PHE A 98 -9.55 6.47 -23.69
CA PHE A 98 -10.19 7.57 -24.42
C PHE A 98 -9.26 8.19 -25.48
N THR A 99 -9.84 8.62 -26.60
CA THR A 99 -9.15 9.51 -27.55
C THR A 99 -9.33 10.95 -27.09
N LEU A 100 -8.34 11.46 -26.36
CA LEU A 100 -8.37 12.82 -25.80
C LEU A 100 -7.92 13.86 -26.83
N ALA A 101 -8.46 15.07 -26.71
CA ALA A 101 -7.96 16.22 -27.46
C ALA A 101 -6.51 16.53 -27.05
N SER A 102 -5.71 17.05 -27.97
CA SER A 102 -4.29 17.37 -27.72
C SER A 102 -4.07 18.42 -26.62
N ASN A 103 -5.10 19.22 -26.32
CA ASN A 103 -5.11 20.22 -25.26
C ASN A 103 -5.89 19.78 -24.01
N PHE A 104 -6.30 18.52 -23.93
CA PHE A 104 -6.95 17.98 -22.74
C PHE A 104 -6.03 18.18 -21.52
N LYS A 105 -6.62 18.68 -20.44
CA LYS A 105 -5.98 18.79 -19.15
C LYS A 105 -6.88 18.08 -18.15
N ASP A 106 -6.29 17.16 -17.42
CA ASP A 106 -6.96 16.52 -16.30
C ASP A 106 -7.36 17.60 -15.27
N PRO A 107 -8.66 17.74 -14.97
CA PRO A 107 -9.15 18.78 -14.07
C PRO A 107 -8.76 18.53 -12.61
N TRP A 108 -8.34 17.33 -12.22
CA TRP A 108 -8.04 16.99 -10.83
C TRP A 108 -6.55 16.79 -10.54
N ARG A 109 -5.69 16.73 -11.58
CA ARG A 109 -4.26 16.42 -11.42
C ARG A 109 -3.52 17.39 -10.49
N GLU A 110 -3.84 18.68 -10.54
CA GLU A 110 -3.15 19.70 -9.74
C GLU A 110 -3.42 19.57 -8.23
N TYR A 111 -4.46 18.84 -7.85
CA TYR A 111 -4.85 18.62 -6.46
C TYR A 111 -4.27 17.34 -5.85
N LEU A 112 -3.65 16.48 -6.66
CA LEU A 112 -2.85 15.37 -6.12
C LEU A 112 -1.50 15.89 -5.59
N PRO A 113 -1.09 15.47 -4.38
CA PRO A 113 0.24 15.80 -3.86
C PRO A 113 1.36 15.29 -4.76
N ASP A 114 2.38 16.11 -4.98
CA ASP A 114 3.63 15.76 -5.67
C ASP A 114 4.79 15.54 -4.69
N ASP A 115 4.59 15.92 -3.43
CA ASP A 115 5.52 15.85 -2.31
C ASP A 115 4.90 15.12 -1.10
N GLY A 116 5.67 15.00 -0.03
CA GLY A 116 5.30 14.23 1.16
C GLY A 116 6.28 13.10 1.45
N SER A 117 5.80 12.08 2.17
CA SER A 117 6.62 10.91 2.52
C SER A 117 6.12 9.65 1.81
N ILE A 118 7.06 8.81 1.38
CA ILE A 118 6.76 7.47 0.88
C ILE A 118 6.82 6.53 2.09
N LYS A 119 5.76 5.78 2.34
CA LYS A 119 5.60 4.93 3.52
C LYS A 119 5.18 3.52 3.14
N PRO A 120 5.52 2.50 3.96
CA PRO A 120 4.92 1.20 3.82
C PRO A 120 3.43 1.32 4.16
N THR A 121 2.58 0.91 3.25
CA THR A 121 1.13 0.87 3.43
C THR A 121 0.72 -0.60 3.52
N PRO A 122 0.04 -1.03 4.60
CA PRO A 122 -0.58 -2.35 4.66
C PRO A 122 -1.46 -2.65 3.45
N GLY A 123 -2.09 -1.61 2.89
CA GLY A 123 -2.93 -1.73 1.71
C GLY A 123 -4.32 -2.31 2.01
N ASP A 124 -4.56 -2.90 3.17
CA ASP A 124 -5.90 -3.30 3.59
C ASP A 124 -6.12 -3.05 5.10
N LEU A 125 -6.06 -1.79 5.52
CA LEU A 125 -6.19 -1.42 6.93
C LEU A 125 -7.66 -1.34 7.40
N TYR A 126 -8.34 -2.49 7.47
CA TYR A 126 -9.63 -2.62 8.14
C TYR A 126 -9.50 -3.16 9.56
N ARG A 127 -10.51 -2.94 10.40
CA ARG A 127 -10.49 -3.30 11.84
C ARG A 127 -10.20 -4.78 12.14
N GLY A 128 -10.52 -5.69 11.23
CA GLY A 128 -10.26 -7.13 11.40
C GLY A 128 -8.80 -7.49 11.18
N ASN A 129 -8.04 -6.63 10.49
CA ASN A 129 -6.61 -6.77 10.27
C ASN A 129 -5.76 -6.21 11.42
N ILE A 130 -6.37 -5.78 12.53
CA ILE A 130 -5.65 -5.25 13.70
C ILE A 130 -5.85 -6.21 14.87
N ILE A 131 -4.77 -6.86 15.29
CA ILE A 131 -4.76 -7.69 16.50
C ILE A 131 -4.57 -6.78 17.72
N VAL A 132 -5.42 -6.96 18.72
CA VAL A 132 -5.37 -6.19 19.98
C VAL A 132 -5.09 -7.10 21.16
N SER A 133 -4.43 -6.57 22.18
CA SER A 133 -4.18 -7.29 23.42
C SER A 133 -5.47 -7.53 24.20
N PRO A 134 -5.56 -8.64 24.96
CA PRO A 134 -6.66 -8.86 25.90
C PRO A 134 -6.53 -8.00 27.18
N THR A 135 -5.52 -7.14 27.27
CA THR A 135 -5.26 -6.28 28.44
C THR A 135 -6.19 -5.07 28.48
N THR A 136 -6.33 -4.46 29.66
CA THR A 136 -7.03 -3.17 29.82
C THR A 136 -6.03 -2.10 30.29
N PRO A 137 -5.79 -1.03 29.53
CA PRO A 137 -6.38 -0.74 28.23
C PRO A 137 -5.85 -1.66 27.11
N PRO A 138 -6.64 -1.86 26.03
CA PRO A 138 -6.20 -2.64 24.88
C PRO A 138 -5.08 -1.91 24.15
N ARG A 139 -4.12 -2.68 23.61
CA ARG A 139 -3.02 -2.19 22.80
C ARG A 139 -3.02 -2.90 21.45
N ALA A 140 -2.77 -2.18 20.36
CA ALA A 140 -2.50 -2.81 19.08
C ALA A 140 -1.20 -3.64 19.21
N LEU A 141 -1.29 -4.91 18.86
CA LEU A 141 -0.17 -5.87 18.90
C LEU A 141 0.43 -6.08 17.52
N ALA A 142 -0.41 -6.16 16.49
CA ALA A 142 0.03 -6.36 15.11
C ALA A 142 -1.03 -5.84 14.13
N ILE A 143 -0.56 -5.49 12.92
CA ILE A 143 -1.39 -5.39 11.73
C ILE A 143 -1.09 -6.65 10.90
N ILE A 144 -2.12 -7.36 10.48
CA ILE A 144 -2.01 -8.59 9.69
C ILE A 144 -2.58 -8.35 8.29
N ASP A 145 -2.48 -9.38 7.43
CA ASP A 145 -3.04 -9.37 6.08
C ASP A 145 -2.51 -8.21 5.21
N TRP A 146 -1.21 -8.30 4.95
CA TRP A 146 -0.46 -7.39 4.09
C TRP A 146 -0.47 -7.88 2.63
N ALA A 147 -1.52 -8.56 2.17
CA ALA A 147 -1.55 -9.11 0.82
C ALA A 147 -1.45 -8.01 -0.26
N HIS A 148 -2.01 -6.84 0.00
CA HIS A 148 -2.02 -5.67 -0.89
C HIS A 148 -1.00 -4.60 -0.51
N CYS A 149 -0.02 -4.94 0.31
CA CYS A 149 0.93 -3.96 0.80
C CYS A 149 1.92 -3.52 -0.26
N GLY A 150 2.44 -2.32 -0.05
CA GLY A 150 3.50 -1.77 -0.88
C GLY A 150 4.01 -0.49 -0.27
N TRP A 151 4.86 0.18 -1.01
CA TRP A 151 5.32 1.51 -0.68
C TRP A 151 4.55 2.52 -1.52
N PHE A 152 3.92 3.48 -0.86
CA PHE A 152 3.05 4.46 -1.50
C PHE A 152 3.19 5.84 -0.83
N PRO A 153 2.72 6.91 -1.49
CA PRO A 153 2.57 8.21 -0.84
C PRO A 153 1.77 8.11 0.46
N ASP A 154 2.10 8.93 1.45
CA ASP A 154 1.49 8.89 2.79
C ASP A 154 -0.02 9.19 2.84
N TYR A 155 -0.60 9.74 1.78
CA TYR A 155 -2.04 9.88 1.63
C TYR A 155 -2.74 8.59 1.21
N TRP A 156 -2.02 7.63 0.60
CA TRP A 156 -2.60 6.46 -0.07
C TRP A 156 -3.37 5.56 0.90
N GLU A 157 -2.79 5.25 2.06
CA GLU A 157 -3.44 4.39 3.07
C GLU A 157 -4.75 4.99 3.57
N TYR A 158 -4.79 6.31 3.82
CA TYR A 158 -6.05 6.96 4.19
C TYR A 158 -7.07 6.89 3.06
N CYS A 159 -6.67 7.20 1.82
CA CYS A 159 -7.57 7.23 0.67
C CYS A 159 -8.17 5.85 0.41
N LYS A 160 -7.33 4.82 0.36
CA LYS A 160 -7.78 3.45 0.16
C LYS A 160 -8.70 2.98 1.29
N ALA A 161 -8.29 3.20 2.54
CA ALA A 161 -9.09 2.76 3.66
C ALA A 161 -10.41 3.54 3.77
N ALA A 162 -10.46 4.81 3.37
CA ALA A 162 -11.69 5.58 3.26
C ALA A 162 -12.60 5.08 2.14
N HIS A 163 -12.01 4.63 1.02
CA HIS A 163 -12.71 4.12 -0.16
C HIS A 163 -13.35 2.75 0.09
N THR A 164 -12.69 1.85 0.83
CA THR A 164 -13.20 0.49 1.12
C THR A 164 -14.11 0.41 2.35
N CYS A 165 -14.20 1.49 3.13
CA CYS A 165 -15.05 1.53 4.32
C CYS A 165 -16.49 1.93 4.00
N LEU A 166 -17.43 1.43 4.82
CA LEU A 166 -18.81 1.93 4.81
C LEU A 166 -18.83 3.44 4.97
N TYR A 167 -19.36 4.14 3.97
CA TYR A 167 -19.50 5.59 3.98
C TYR A 167 -20.24 6.05 5.24
N GLY A 168 -19.71 7.05 5.93
CA GLY A 168 -20.29 7.54 7.18
C GLY A 168 -20.03 6.65 8.41
N GLY A 169 -19.36 5.51 8.25
CA GLY A 169 -19.10 4.55 9.31
C GLY A 169 -18.24 5.10 10.47
N LYS A 170 -18.46 4.57 11.67
CA LYS A 170 -17.66 4.94 12.87
C LYS A 170 -16.17 4.67 12.69
N TRP A 171 -15.78 3.70 11.86
CA TRP A 171 -14.38 3.36 11.60
C TRP A 171 -13.63 4.53 10.95
N LEU A 172 -14.10 4.98 9.79
CA LEU A 172 -13.55 6.13 9.09
C LEU A 172 -13.68 7.44 9.89
N ASN A 173 -14.86 7.72 10.46
CA ASN A 173 -15.11 9.05 11.05
C ASN A 173 -14.58 9.24 12.48
N LYS A 174 -14.44 8.17 13.27
CA LYS A 174 -14.04 8.25 14.69
C LYS A 174 -12.65 7.69 14.96
N TRP A 175 -12.25 6.63 14.25
CA TRP A 175 -11.05 5.87 14.60
C TRP A 175 -9.86 6.24 13.73
N PHE A 176 -10.01 6.34 12.41
CA PHE A 176 -8.90 6.72 11.52
C PHE A 176 -8.22 8.04 11.87
N PRO A 177 -8.92 9.14 12.19
CA PRO A 177 -8.27 10.40 12.55
C PRO A 177 -7.37 10.33 13.79
N LYS A 178 -7.44 9.23 14.56
CA LYS A 178 -6.58 9.02 15.74
C LYS A 178 -5.20 8.46 15.42
N PHE A 179 -5.01 7.85 14.24
CA PHE A 179 -3.75 7.19 13.88
C PHE A 179 -3.35 7.33 12.41
N LEU A 180 -4.25 7.82 11.55
CA LEU A 180 -3.96 8.25 10.18
C LEU A 180 -4.28 9.74 10.04
N THR A 181 -3.40 10.47 9.34
CA THR A 181 -3.69 11.84 8.92
C THR A 181 -4.88 11.81 7.94
N PRO A 182 -5.95 12.58 8.18
CA PRO A 182 -7.06 12.66 7.23
C PRO A 182 -6.65 13.39 5.96
N TRP A 183 -6.95 12.79 4.81
CA TRP A 183 -6.74 13.36 3.47
C TRP A 183 -8.06 13.44 2.70
N VAL A 184 -9.05 14.14 3.28
CA VAL A 184 -10.44 14.13 2.80
C VAL A 184 -10.57 14.63 1.35
N GLU A 185 -9.87 15.72 1.01
CA GLU A 185 -9.90 16.31 -0.33
C GLU A 185 -9.22 15.39 -1.36
N VAL A 186 -8.04 14.87 -1.02
CA VAL A 186 -7.30 13.92 -1.86
C VAL A 186 -8.08 12.63 -2.05
N HIS A 187 -8.78 12.15 -1.02
CA HIS A 187 -9.66 10.99 -1.14
C HIS A 187 -10.81 11.23 -2.13
N GLY A 188 -11.36 12.44 -2.20
CA GLY A 188 -12.37 12.79 -3.21
C GLY A 188 -11.84 12.59 -4.63
N ILE A 189 -10.64 13.09 -4.90
CA ILE A 189 -9.98 12.96 -6.21
C ILE A 189 -9.61 11.49 -6.50
N PHE A 190 -9.08 10.80 -5.50
CA PHE A 190 -8.80 9.37 -5.57
C PHE A 190 -10.06 8.59 -5.94
N ALA A 191 -11.21 8.90 -5.33
CA ALA A 191 -12.48 8.25 -5.63
C ALA A 191 -12.93 8.48 -7.09
N GLU A 192 -12.75 9.69 -7.63
CA GLU A 192 -13.06 9.97 -9.05
C GLU A 192 -12.16 9.16 -10.01
N TYR A 193 -10.85 9.08 -9.73
CA TYR A 193 -9.94 8.30 -10.56
C TYR A 193 -10.21 6.80 -10.47
N THR A 194 -10.43 6.26 -9.27
CA THR A 194 -10.76 4.84 -9.07
C THR A 194 -12.05 4.46 -9.79
N TYR A 195 -13.08 5.32 -9.72
CA TYR A 195 -14.31 5.16 -10.49
C TYR A 195 -14.05 5.13 -12.00
N GLY A 196 -13.25 6.07 -12.52
CA GLY A 196 -12.88 6.13 -13.93
C GLY A 196 -12.05 4.93 -14.42
N MET A 197 -11.29 4.29 -13.54
CA MET A 197 -10.57 3.04 -13.82
C MET A 197 -11.46 1.78 -13.72
N GLY A 198 -12.66 1.88 -13.16
CA GLY A 198 -13.53 0.74 -12.88
C GLY A 198 -13.04 -0.15 -11.73
N ALA A 199 -12.27 0.40 -10.80
CA ALA A 199 -11.84 -0.28 -9.58
C ALA A 199 -12.89 -0.04 -8.47
N PHE A 200 -13.65 -1.09 -8.11
CA PHE A 200 -14.74 -1.06 -7.11
C PHE A 200 -14.48 -2.05 -5.98
#